data_AF-A0ABD4ZV37-F1
#
_entry.id   AF-A0ABD4ZV37-F1
#
_cell.length_a   1.000
_cell.length_b   1.000
_cell.length_c   1.000
_cell.angle_alpha   90.00
_cell.angle_beta   90.00
_cell.angle_gamma   90.00
#
_symmetry.space_group_name_H-M   'P 1'
#
loop_
_entity.id
_entity.type
_entity.pdbx_description
1 polymer ?
#
loop_
_entity_poly.entity_id
_entity_poly.type
_entity_poly.pdbx_seq_one_letter_code
_entity_poly.pdbx_strand_id
1 'polypeptide(L)'
;MDRITFIKSLAAELAYKTKPSEIHHLIDYYDEMIQDLMEEGLSEVEAVARLGTPQSIAQSALGAEEIVVKVPRRFHPFLLVIIFLGFPLWGSLLLTVLLLMLSGLIVIWCLPFSTSVIGITSLIGGIASVVLSPLLLSQGLHFSITQLGLGVTMFGIGLVFMIFTYMLSKPILGWTQQFIHLPKALYKNFQKQVVR
;
A
#
# COMPACT_ATOMS: atom_id res chain seq x y z
N MET A 1 33.74 -39.31 -38.64
CA MET A 1 33.95 -39.12 -37.20
C MET A 1 33.01 -40.08 -36.50
N ASP A 2 33.42 -40.74 -35.42
CA ASP A 2 32.57 -41.71 -34.70
C ASP A 2 31.44 -41.00 -33.92
N ARG A 3 30.27 -41.64 -33.77
CA ARG A 3 29.05 -41.08 -33.13
C ARG A 3 29.34 -40.51 -31.75
N ILE A 4 30.05 -41.28 -30.93
CA ILE A 4 30.39 -40.90 -29.54
C ILE A 4 31.29 -39.66 -29.53
N THR A 5 32.17 -39.54 -30.52
CA THR A 5 33.10 -38.39 -30.61
C THR A 5 32.34 -37.15 -31.07
N PHE A 6 31.38 -37.31 -31.98
CA PHE A 6 30.53 -36.23 -32.47
C PHE A 6 29.64 -35.63 -31.36
N ILE A 7 28.90 -36.46 -30.62
CA ILE A 7 28.04 -35.99 -29.53
C ILE A 7 28.83 -35.28 -28.43
N LYS A 8 30.01 -35.80 -28.06
CA LYS A 8 30.90 -35.13 -27.10
C LYS A 8 31.36 -33.75 -27.57
N SER A 9 31.70 -33.61 -28.86
CA SER A 9 32.09 -32.32 -29.42
C SER A 9 30.93 -31.34 -29.53
N LEU A 10 29.72 -31.82 -29.84
CA LEU A 10 28.50 -31.01 -29.85
C LEU A 10 28.13 -30.52 -28.44
N ALA A 11 28.23 -31.40 -27.44
CA ALA A 11 28.00 -31.05 -26.03
C ALA A 11 28.98 -29.97 -25.54
N ALA A 12 30.26 -30.05 -25.92
CA ALA A 12 31.26 -29.07 -25.57
C ALA A 12 31.00 -27.68 -26.19
N GLU A 13 30.56 -27.63 -27.45
CA GLU A 13 30.19 -26.39 -28.14
C GLU A 13 28.90 -25.76 -27.56
N LEU A 14 27.90 -26.58 -27.23
CA LEU A 14 26.64 -26.13 -26.64
C LEU A 14 26.81 -25.67 -25.17
N ALA A 15 27.71 -26.29 -24.40
CA ALA A 15 28.00 -25.90 -23.02
C ALA A 15 28.53 -24.46 -22.89
N TYR A 16 29.20 -23.94 -23.93
CA TYR A 16 29.68 -22.56 -23.92
C TYR A 16 28.59 -21.53 -24.25
N LYS A 17 27.49 -21.95 -24.88
CA LYS A 17 26.52 -21.03 -25.52
C LYS A 17 25.07 -21.16 -25.03
N THR A 18 24.74 -22.21 -24.27
CA THR A 18 23.34 -22.55 -23.90
C THR A 18 23.20 -22.85 -22.41
N LYS A 19 21.98 -22.75 -21.86
CA LYS A 19 21.68 -23.12 -20.46
C LYS A 19 21.77 -24.65 -20.26
N PRO A 20 22.19 -25.12 -19.06
CA PRO A 20 22.40 -26.56 -18.79
C PRO A 20 21.18 -27.48 -19.04
N SER A 21 19.97 -26.95 -18.92
CA SER A 21 18.71 -27.71 -19.07
C SER A 21 18.36 -28.04 -20.53
N GLU A 22 18.74 -27.18 -21.48
CA GLU A 22 18.42 -27.35 -22.90
C GLU A 22 19.46 -28.22 -23.63
N ILE A 23 20.69 -28.28 -23.10
CA ILE A 23 21.79 -29.05 -23.67
C ILE A 23 21.45 -30.55 -23.76
N HIS A 24 20.85 -31.13 -22.72
CA HIS A 24 20.51 -32.55 -22.70
C HIS A 24 19.48 -32.90 -23.77
N HIS A 25 18.41 -32.09 -23.88
CA HIS A 25 17.38 -32.30 -24.88
C HIS A 25 17.90 -32.17 -26.32
N LEU A 26 18.80 -31.21 -26.58
CA LEU A 26 19.44 -31.07 -27.88
C LEU A 26 20.36 -32.25 -28.20
N ILE A 27 21.15 -32.71 -27.23
CA ILE A 27 22.02 -33.87 -27.40
C ILE A 27 21.21 -35.13 -27.73
N ASP A 28 20.16 -35.40 -26.94
CA ASP A 28 19.32 -36.59 -27.11
C ASP A 28 18.63 -36.57 -28.48
N TYR A 29 18.11 -35.41 -28.90
CA TYR A 29 17.50 -35.24 -30.23
C TYR A 29 18.46 -35.54 -31.39
N TYR A 30 19.70 -35.05 -31.32
CA TYR A 30 20.70 -35.33 -32.36
C TYR A 30 21.22 -36.78 -32.30
N ASP A 31 21.26 -37.41 -31.13
CA ASP A 31 21.64 -38.82 -31.01
C ASP A 31 20.54 -39.74 -31.58
N GLU A 32 19.26 -39.48 -31.30
CA GLU A 32 18.13 -40.20 -31.90
C GLU A 32 18.14 -40.09 -33.42
N MET A 33 18.35 -38.88 -33.97
CA MET A 33 18.41 -38.69 -35.43
C MET A 33 19.59 -39.44 -36.08
N ILE A 34 20.74 -39.57 -35.40
CA ILE A 34 21.85 -40.40 -35.91
C ILE A 34 21.47 -41.87 -35.88
N GLN A 35 20.78 -42.32 -34.84
CA GLN A 35 20.31 -43.70 -34.71
C GLN A 35 19.28 -44.04 -35.80
N ASP A 36 18.31 -43.16 -36.07
CA ASP A 36 17.33 -43.33 -37.16
C ASP A 36 18.03 -43.49 -38.52
N LEU A 37 19.05 -42.68 -38.80
CA LEU A 37 19.83 -42.77 -40.04
C LEU A 37 20.62 -44.08 -40.12
N MET A 38 21.10 -44.61 -39.00
CA MET A 38 21.76 -45.92 -38.96
C MET A 38 20.76 -47.06 -39.18
N GLU A 39 19.53 -46.93 -38.66
CA GLU A 39 18.45 -47.90 -38.88
C GLU A 39 17.97 -47.94 -40.34
N GLU A 40 18.04 -46.81 -41.05
CA GLU A 40 17.84 -46.71 -42.51
C GLU A 40 18.94 -47.39 -43.34
N GLY A 41 19.99 -47.92 -42.69
CA GLY A 41 21.06 -48.69 -43.33
C GLY A 41 22.32 -47.89 -43.69
N LEU A 42 22.45 -46.64 -43.21
CA LEU A 42 23.68 -45.86 -43.37
C LEU A 42 24.73 -46.28 -42.34
N SER A 43 26.00 -46.25 -42.74
CA SER A 43 27.10 -46.43 -41.80
C SER A 43 27.21 -45.23 -40.85
N GLU A 44 27.67 -45.44 -39.62
CA GLU A 44 27.80 -44.39 -38.59
C GLU A 44 28.53 -43.14 -39.09
N VAL A 45 29.58 -43.35 -39.90
CA VAL A 45 30.40 -42.26 -40.46
C VAL A 45 29.62 -41.42 -41.48
N GLU A 46 28.72 -42.06 -42.22
CA GLU A 46 27.91 -41.44 -43.26
C GLU A 46 26.69 -40.71 -42.67
N ALA A 47 26.07 -41.29 -41.63
CA ALA A 47 25.01 -40.66 -40.85
C ALA A 47 25.49 -39.33 -40.23
N VAL A 48 26.67 -39.34 -39.59
CA VAL A 48 27.28 -38.13 -39.01
C VAL A 48 27.68 -37.12 -40.09
N ALA A 49 28.18 -37.57 -41.25
CA ALA A 49 28.52 -36.68 -42.35
C ALA A 49 27.30 -35.94 -42.93
N ARG A 50 26.13 -36.57 -42.90
CA ARG A 50 24.86 -36.01 -43.39
C ARG A 50 24.35 -34.84 -42.53
N LEU A 51 24.66 -34.86 -41.24
CA LEU A 51 24.26 -33.82 -40.28
C LEU A 51 25.17 -32.58 -40.31
N GLY A 52 26.40 -32.73 -40.80
CA GLY A 52 27.38 -31.65 -40.90
C GLY A 52 28.34 -31.59 -39.71
N THR A 53 28.95 -30.43 -39.45
CA THR A 53 29.92 -30.29 -38.36
C THR A 53 29.22 -29.94 -37.04
N PRO A 54 29.74 -30.42 -35.89
CA PRO A 54 29.19 -30.08 -34.56
C PRO A 54 29.04 -28.56 -34.35
N GLN A 55 29.96 -27.78 -34.92
CA GLN A 55 29.98 -26.32 -34.86
C GLN A 55 28.86 -25.67 -35.66
N SER A 56 28.53 -26.18 -36.86
CA SER A 56 27.43 -25.65 -37.68
C SER A 56 26.07 -25.97 -37.05
N ILE A 57 25.96 -27.13 -36.41
CA ILE A 57 24.74 -27.57 -35.73
C ILE A 57 24.51 -26.74 -34.46
N ALA A 58 25.54 -26.55 -33.63
CA ALA A 58 25.42 -25.70 -32.44
C ALA A 58 24.98 -24.26 -32.80
N GLN A 59 25.50 -23.69 -33.90
CA GLN A 59 25.08 -22.38 -34.39
C GLN A 59 23.63 -22.35 -34.89
N SER A 60 23.20 -23.41 -35.60
CA SER A 60 21.85 -23.51 -36.15
C SER A 60 20.80 -23.75 -35.05
N ALA A 61 21.13 -24.58 -34.06
CA ALA A 61 20.28 -24.85 -32.90
C ALA A 61 20.07 -23.61 -32.04
N LEU A 62 21.10 -22.77 -31.87
CA LEU A 62 20.99 -21.46 -31.21
C LEU A 62 20.20 -20.44 -32.03
N GLY A 63 20.29 -20.50 -33.36
CA GLY A 63 19.58 -19.59 -34.26
C GLY A 63 18.08 -19.84 -34.37
N ALA A 64 17.60 -21.04 -33.97
CA ALA A 64 16.20 -21.43 -34.10
C ALA A 64 15.30 -21.03 -32.91
N GLU A 65 15.87 -20.62 -31.76
CA GLU A 65 15.11 -20.30 -30.55
C GLU A 65 15.24 -18.85 -30.05
N GLU A 66 15.61 -17.92 -30.92
CA GLU A 66 15.25 -16.52 -30.69
C GLU A 66 13.88 -16.22 -31.30
N ILE A 67 12.82 -16.88 -30.78
CA ILE A 67 11.53 -16.18 -30.68
C ILE A 67 11.72 -15.14 -29.59
N VAL A 68 12.49 -14.10 -29.94
CA VAL A 68 12.38 -12.80 -29.30
C VAL A 68 10.97 -12.37 -29.62
N VAL A 69 10.02 -12.74 -28.74
CA VAL A 69 8.76 -12.04 -28.62
C VAL A 69 9.19 -10.62 -28.31
N LYS A 70 9.36 -9.83 -29.36
CA LYS A 70 9.60 -8.41 -29.31
C LYS A 70 8.27 -7.86 -28.86
N VAL A 71 7.99 -8.00 -27.56
CA VAL A 71 6.91 -7.29 -26.89
C VAL A 71 7.17 -5.85 -27.31
N PRO A 72 6.29 -5.21 -28.09
CA PRO A 72 6.44 -3.80 -28.36
C PRO A 72 6.13 -3.12 -27.03
N ARG A 73 7.09 -3.12 -26.11
CA ARG A 73 7.18 -2.12 -25.07
C ARG A 73 7.43 -0.82 -25.83
N ARG A 74 6.35 -0.23 -26.35
CA ARG A 74 6.25 1.22 -26.54
C ARG A 74 6.41 1.79 -25.14
N PHE A 75 7.66 1.87 -24.68
CA PHE A 75 8.06 2.73 -23.60
C PHE A 75 7.70 4.13 -24.08
N HIS A 76 6.52 4.61 -23.71
CA HIS A 76 6.20 6.01 -23.84
C HIS A 76 7.04 6.70 -22.77
N PRO A 77 8.13 7.41 -23.11
CA PRO A 77 8.92 8.14 -22.11
C PRO A 77 8.04 9.15 -21.37
N PHE A 78 6.99 9.65 -22.03
CA PHE A 78 5.94 10.46 -21.44
C PHE A 78 5.17 9.76 -20.31
N LEU A 79 4.88 8.46 -20.44
CA LEU A 79 4.19 7.67 -19.42
C LEU A 79 5.11 7.38 -18.23
N LEU A 80 6.41 7.19 -18.49
CA LEU A 80 7.42 7.03 -17.44
C LEU A 80 7.67 8.35 -16.70
N VAL A 81 7.71 9.48 -17.40
CA VAL A 81 7.76 10.83 -16.80
C VAL A 81 6.47 11.11 -16.01
N ILE A 82 5.29 10.74 -16.51
CA ILE A 82 4.04 10.83 -15.74
C ILE A 82 4.07 9.92 -14.51
N ILE A 83 4.71 8.75 -14.57
CA ILE A 83 4.87 7.89 -13.39
C ILE A 83 5.85 8.49 -12.38
N PHE A 84 6.98 9.03 -12.85
CA PHE A 84 8.04 9.58 -12.01
C PHE A 84 7.72 10.96 -11.45
N LEU A 85 7.00 11.78 -12.19
CA LEU A 85 6.46 13.08 -11.77
C LEU A 85 5.13 12.87 -11.04
N GLY A 86 4.39 11.84 -11.42
CA GLY A 86 3.22 11.35 -10.72
C GLY A 86 3.58 10.92 -9.30
N PHE A 87 4.64 10.16 -9.07
CA PHE A 87 4.98 9.72 -7.71
C PHE A 87 5.11 10.86 -6.67
N PRO A 88 5.83 11.97 -6.92
CA PRO A 88 5.82 13.15 -6.05
C PRO A 88 4.50 13.94 -6.08
N LEU A 89 3.77 13.97 -7.20
CA LEU A 89 2.45 14.62 -7.30
C LEU A 89 1.36 13.87 -6.53
N TRP A 90 1.24 12.56 -6.67
CA TRP A 90 0.33 11.68 -5.95
C TRP A 90 0.65 11.70 -4.45
N GLY A 91 1.94 11.70 -4.08
CA GLY A 91 2.35 11.83 -2.68
C GLY A 91 1.90 13.14 -2.05
N SER A 92 2.13 14.27 -2.71
CA SER A 92 1.69 15.58 -2.23
C SER A 92 0.16 15.75 -2.25
N LEU A 93 -0.54 15.21 -3.24
CA LEU A 93 -2.00 15.21 -3.28
C LEU A 93 -2.60 14.39 -2.13
N LEU A 94 -2.09 13.17 -1.91
CA LEU A 94 -2.55 12.30 -0.83
C LEU A 94 -2.29 12.94 0.54
N LEU A 95 -1.10 13.55 0.72
CA LEU A 95 -0.76 14.31 1.91
C LEU A 95 -1.72 15.49 2.11
N THR A 96 -2.05 16.23 1.05
CA THR A 96 -2.97 17.37 1.13
C THR A 96 -4.37 16.92 1.55
N VAL A 97 -4.89 15.83 0.98
CA VAL A 97 -6.19 15.27 1.36
C VAL A 97 -6.18 14.80 2.82
N LEU A 98 -5.10 14.15 3.26
CA LEU A 98 -4.95 13.72 4.65
C LEU A 98 -4.91 14.90 5.62
N LEU A 99 -4.15 15.95 5.29
CA LEU A 99 -4.08 17.18 6.08
C LEU A 99 -5.42 17.92 6.12
N LEU A 100 -6.15 17.98 5.01
CA LEU A 100 -7.50 18.55 4.96
C LEU A 100 -8.48 17.78 5.83
N MET A 101 -8.43 16.44 5.79
CA MET A 101 -9.26 15.58 6.63
C MET A 101 -8.93 15.79 8.11
N LEU A 102 -7.64 15.88 8.46
CA LEU A 102 -7.18 16.14 9.82
C LEU A 102 -7.58 17.54 10.30
N SER A 103 -7.45 18.56 9.45
CA SER A 103 -7.90 19.92 9.74
C SER A 103 -9.41 19.97 10.02
N GLY A 104 -10.22 19.32 9.17
CA GLY A 104 -11.67 19.23 9.38
C GLY A 104 -12.02 18.56 10.72
N LEU A 105 -11.31 17.49 11.09
CA LEU A 105 -11.49 16.83 12.38
C LEU A 105 -11.19 17.79 13.55
N ILE A 106 -10.08 18.52 13.48
CA ILE A 106 -9.70 19.48 14.53
C ILE A 106 -10.75 20.59 14.67
N VAL A 107 -11.24 21.14 13.56
CA VAL A 107 -12.26 22.21 13.56
C VAL A 107 -13.56 21.72 14.20
N ILE A 108 -14.01 20.51 13.86
CA ILE A 108 -15.21 19.90 14.45
C ILE A 108 -15.05 19.71 15.97
N TRP A 109 -13.87 19.31 16.42
CA TRP A 109 -13.56 19.12 17.84
C TRP A 109 -13.27 20.42 18.60
N CYS A 110 -12.99 21.52 17.90
CA CYS A 110 -12.78 22.83 18.50
C CYS A 110 -14.05 23.33 19.20
N LEU A 111 -15.22 23.13 18.59
CA LEU A 111 -16.51 23.54 19.15
C LEU A 111 -16.78 22.98 20.56
N PRO A 112 -16.79 21.64 20.77
CA PRO A 112 -17.02 21.07 22.10
C PRO A 112 -15.87 21.39 23.07
N PHE A 113 -14.65 21.59 22.57
CA PHE A 113 -13.52 21.98 23.41
C PHE A 113 -13.71 23.38 23.99
N SER A 114 -14.05 24.38 23.16
CA SER A 114 -14.28 25.75 23.62
C SER A 114 -15.45 25.84 24.60
N THR A 115 -16.57 25.16 24.32
CA THR A 115 -17.73 25.16 25.23
C THR A 115 -17.44 24.45 26.55
N SER A 116 -16.60 23.41 26.54
CA SER A 116 -16.13 22.73 27.75
C SER A 116 -15.31 23.66 28.64
N VAL A 117 -14.36 24.41 28.06
CA VAL A 117 -13.52 25.37 28.80
C VAL A 117 -14.39 26.46 29.44
N ILE A 118 -15.36 27.00 28.70
CA ILE A 118 -16.31 27.99 29.24
C ILE A 118 -17.13 27.40 30.40
N GLY A 119 -17.61 26.16 30.24
CA GLY A 119 -18.34 25.44 31.29
C GLY A 119 -17.50 25.29 32.57
N ILE A 120 -16.28 24.75 32.44
CA ILE A 120 -15.38 24.49 33.57
C ILE A 120 -14.98 25.78 34.28
N THR A 121 -14.58 26.80 33.53
CA THR A 121 -14.19 28.11 34.11
C THR A 121 -15.36 28.77 34.83
N SER A 122 -16.57 28.69 34.28
CA SER A 122 -17.77 29.22 34.93
C SER A 122 -18.16 28.45 36.20
N LEU A 123 -17.96 27.13 36.22
CA LEU A 123 -18.18 26.30 37.42
C LEU A 123 -17.19 26.65 38.54
N ILE A 124 -15.90 26.71 38.21
CA ILE A 124 -14.85 27.05 39.18
C ILE A 124 -15.04 28.48 39.68
N GLY A 125 -15.30 29.43 38.75
CA GLY A 125 -15.60 30.81 39.08
C GLY A 125 -16.83 30.94 39.98
N GLY A 126 -17.92 30.24 39.65
CA GLY A 126 -19.15 30.23 40.46
C GLY A 126 -18.92 29.70 41.87
N ILE A 127 -18.21 28.57 42.02
CA ILE A 127 -17.85 28.02 43.34
C ILE A 127 -16.96 28.99 44.12
N ALA A 128 -15.93 29.54 43.48
CA ALA A 128 -15.03 30.50 44.11
C ALA A 128 -15.77 31.75 44.58
N SER A 129 -16.69 32.29 43.77
CA SER A 129 -17.52 33.44 44.13
C SER A 129 -18.42 33.15 45.34
N VAL A 130 -19.01 31.96 45.41
CA VAL A 130 -19.84 31.54 46.56
C VAL A 130 -19.00 31.42 47.83
N VAL A 131 -17.83 30.78 47.75
CA VAL A 131 -16.93 30.58 48.89
C VAL A 131 -16.33 31.90 49.39
N LEU A 132 -16.02 32.85 48.51
CA LEU A 132 -15.46 34.15 48.89
C LEU A 132 -16.53 35.14 49.40
N SER A 133 -17.82 34.91 49.14
CA SER A 133 -18.86 35.88 49.50
C SER A 133 -18.92 36.25 51.00
N PRO A 134 -18.76 35.32 51.95
CA PRO A 134 -18.75 35.66 53.37
C PRO A 134 -17.60 36.58 53.78
N LEU A 135 -16.47 36.58 53.05
CA LEU A 135 -15.33 37.46 53.34
C LEU A 135 -15.65 38.94 53.04
N LEU A 136 -16.59 39.19 52.13
CA LEU A 136 -17.02 40.53 51.73
C LEU A 136 -18.07 41.15 52.66
N LEU A 137 -18.55 40.42 53.67
CA LEU A 137 -19.47 40.96 54.67
C LEU A 137 -18.86 42.17 55.40
N SER A 138 -17.54 42.20 55.51
CA SER A 138 -16.76 43.32 56.07
C SER A 138 -16.90 44.62 55.27
N GLN A 139 -17.22 44.56 53.97
CA GLN A 139 -17.39 45.70 53.08
C GLN A 139 -18.86 46.12 52.91
N GLY A 140 -19.79 45.31 53.40
CA GLY A 140 -21.22 45.59 53.40
C GLY A 140 -22.08 44.42 52.91
N LEU A 141 -23.25 44.24 53.52
CA LEU A 141 -24.18 43.14 53.24
C LEU A 141 -24.57 43.04 51.75
N HIS A 142 -24.74 44.19 51.10
CA HIS A 142 -25.14 44.27 49.69
C HIS A 142 -24.12 43.61 48.76
N PHE A 143 -22.82 43.82 48.99
CA PHE A 143 -21.75 43.24 48.17
C PHE A 143 -21.73 41.71 48.26
N SER A 144 -21.88 41.15 49.46
CA SER A 144 -21.94 39.70 49.67
C SER A 144 -23.14 39.04 48.99
N ILE A 145 -24.33 39.64 49.08
CA ILE A 145 -25.54 39.10 48.45
C ILE A 145 -25.43 39.14 46.92
N THR A 146 -24.95 40.25 46.35
CA THR A 146 -24.74 40.35 44.90
C THR A 146 -23.71 39.35 44.40
N GLN A 147 -22.64 39.12 45.17
CA GLN A 147 -21.62 38.14 44.80
C GLN A 147 -22.13 36.70 44.90
N LEU A 148 -22.97 36.36 45.89
CA LEU A 148 -23.64 35.05 45.92
C LEU A 148 -24.54 34.85 44.71
N GLY A 149 -25.35 35.85 44.36
CA GLY A 149 -26.20 35.79 43.17
C GLY A 149 -25.40 35.61 41.88
N LEU A 150 -24.30 36.35 41.72
CA LEU A 150 -23.39 36.21 40.58
C LEU A 150 -22.73 34.82 40.54
N GLY A 151 -22.29 34.30 41.69
CA GLY A 151 -21.69 32.97 41.77
C GLY A 151 -22.65 31.85 41.39
N VAL A 152 -23.90 31.89 41.90
CA VAL A 152 -24.94 30.90 41.59
C VAL A 152 -25.37 30.98 40.12
N THR A 153 -25.51 32.19 39.56
CA THR A 153 -25.85 32.35 38.14
C THR A 153 -24.72 31.87 37.22
N MET A 154 -23.45 32.19 37.51
CA MET A 154 -22.30 31.67 36.77
C MET A 154 -22.19 30.14 36.87
N PHE A 155 -22.46 29.57 38.05
CA PHE A 155 -22.47 28.12 38.24
C PHE A 155 -23.57 27.45 37.40
N GLY A 156 -24.78 28.03 37.39
CA GLY A 156 -25.89 27.56 36.56
C GLY A 156 -25.58 27.62 35.06
N ILE A 157 -24.97 28.73 34.61
CA ILE A 157 -24.51 28.88 33.21
C ILE A 157 -23.48 27.81 32.88
N GLY A 158 -22.51 27.57 33.76
CA GLY A 158 -21.50 26.53 33.60
C GLY A 158 -22.08 25.12 33.40
N LEU A 159 -23.12 24.76 34.17
CA LEU A 159 -23.83 23.48 34.00
C LEU A 159 -24.54 23.37 32.64
N VAL A 160 -25.21 24.44 32.20
CA VAL A 160 -25.88 24.47 30.89
C VAL A 160 -24.87 24.27 29.76
N PHE A 161 -23.71 24.95 29.81
CA PHE A 161 -22.64 24.77 28.83
C PHE A 161 -22.05 23.36 28.84
N MET A 162 -21.95 22.72 30.01
CA MET A 162 -21.47 21.35 30.13
C MET A 162 -22.46 20.34 29.51
N ILE A 163 -23.76 20.50 29.76
CA ILE A 163 -24.82 19.70 29.16
C ILE A 163 -24.83 19.90 27.64
N PHE A 164 -24.71 21.15 27.18
CA PHE A 164 -24.65 21.48 25.75
C PHE A 164 -23.43 20.82 25.07
N THR A 165 -22.27 20.84 25.72
CA THR A 165 -21.06 20.14 25.25
C THR A 165 -21.27 18.63 25.16
N TYR A 166 -21.97 18.03 26.13
CA TYR A 166 -22.31 16.60 26.10
C TYR A 166 -23.27 16.27 24.95
N MET A 167 -24.26 17.12 24.69
CA MET A 167 -25.18 16.96 23.56
C MET A 167 -24.48 17.09 22.21
N LEU A 168 -23.52 18.01 22.08
CA LEU A 168 -22.71 18.19 20.87
C LEU A 168 -21.72 17.05 20.64
N SER A 169 -21.09 16.54 21.70
CA SER A 169 -20.07 15.50 21.59
C SER A 169 -20.65 14.13 21.22
N LYS A 170 -21.84 13.78 21.71
CA LYS A 170 -22.52 12.50 21.37
C LYS A 170 -22.61 12.18 19.87
N PRO A 171 -23.21 13.03 19.02
CA PRO A 171 -23.31 12.76 17.59
C PRO A 171 -21.94 12.73 16.91
N ILE A 172 -20.99 13.58 17.36
CA ILE A 172 -19.62 13.60 16.85
C ILE A 172 -18.89 12.28 17.14
N LEU A 173 -19.04 11.71 18.35
CA LEU A 173 -18.49 10.41 18.70
C LEU A 173 -19.12 9.28 17.87
N GLY A 174 -20.44 9.32 17.65
CA GLY A 174 -21.12 8.33 16.81
C GLY A 174 -20.61 8.33 15.37
N TRP A 175 -20.44 9.53 14.78
CA TRP A 175 -19.89 9.69 13.44
C TRP A 175 -18.44 9.23 13.33
N THR A 176 -17.59 9.58 14.31
CA THR A 176 -16.18 9.16 14.30
C THR A 176 -16.03 7.64 14.44
N GLN A 177 -16.85 6.99 15.26
CA GLN A 177 -16.86 5.53 15.37
C GLN A 177 -17.30 4.85 14.08
N GLN A 178 -18.33 5.36 13.39
CA GLN A 178 -18.77 4.83 12.10
C GLN A 178 -17.63 4.90 11.07
N PHE A 179 -16.88 5.99 11.02
CA PHE A 179 -15.70 6.13 10.15
C PHE A 179 -14.60 5.10 10.47
N ILE A 180 -14.40 4.72 11.73
CA ILE A 180 -13.40 3.71 12.14
C ILE A 180 -13.86 2.28 11.80
N HIS A 181 -15.17 2.00 11.89
CA HIS A 181 -15.72 0.69 11.60
C HIS A 181 -15.94 0.43 10.09
N LEU A 182 -16.15 1.48 9.28
CA LEU A 182 -16.32 1.40 7.83
C LEU A 182 -15.18 0.66 7.10
N PRO A 183 -13.88 0.96 7.31
CA PRO A 183 -12.78 0.26 6.64
C PRO A 183 -12.67 -1.20 7.09
N LYS A 184 -12.95 -1.51 8.37
CA LYS A 184 -12.98 -2.90 8.87
C LYS A 184 -14.11 -3.72 8.23
N ALA A 185 -15.28 -3.10 8.05
CA ALA A 185 -16.42 -3.74 7.39
C ALA A 185 -16.17 -3.96 5.89
N LEU A 186 -15.59 -2.97 5.21
CA LEU A 186 -15.18 -3.09 3.81
C LEU A 186 -14.15 -4.21 3.63
N TYR A 187 -13.08 -4.24 4.44
CA TYR A 187 -12.05 -5.28 4.39
C TYR A 187 -12.64 -6.69 4.55
N LYS A 188 -13.54 -6.88 5.53
CA LYS A 188 -14.20 -8.17 5.77
C LYS A 188 -15.11 -8.59 4.61
N ASN A 189 -15.78 -7.64 3.95
CA ASN A 189 -16.60 -7.93 2.77
C ASN A 189 -15.76 -8.28 1.54
N PHE A 190 -14.65 -7.58 1.31
CA PHE A 190 -13.69 -7.94 0.26
C PHE A 190 -13.12 -9.34 0.47
N GLN A 191 -12.71 -9.70 1.69
CA GLN A 191 -12.19 -11.03 1.99
C GLN A 191 -13.25 -12.13 1.74
N LYS A 192 -14.53 -11.88 2.04
CA LYS A 192 -15.62 -12.82 1.75
C LYS A 192 -15.89 -13.01 0.25
N GLN A 193 -15.66 -11.99 -0.58
CA GLN A 193 -15.85 -12.08 -2.03
C GLN A 193 -14.68 -12.79 -2.73
N VAL A 194 -13.46 -12.73 -2.20
CA VAL A 194 -12.27 -13.36 -2.79
C VAL A 194 -12.17 -14.86 -2.50
N VAL A 195 -12.82 -15.34 -1.43
CA VAL A 195 -12.81 -16.77 -1.01
C VAL A 195 -13.95 -17.57 -1.65
N ARG A 196 -14.74 -16.95 -2.54
CA ARG A 196 -15.88 -17.58 -3.23
C ARG A 196 -15.59 -17.70 -4.72
#